data_AF-A0A136KJ93-F1
#
_entry.id   AF-A0A136KJ93-F1
#
_cell.length_a   1.000
_cell.length_b   1.000
_cell.length_c   1.000
_cell.angle_alpha   90.00
_cell.angle_beta   90.00
_cell.angle_gamma   90.00
#
_symmetry.space_group_name_H-M   'P 1'
#
loop_
_entity.id
_entity.type
_entity.pdbx_description
1 polymer ?
#
loop_
_entity_poly.entity_id
_entity_poly.type
_entity_poly.pdbx_seq_one_letter_code
_entity_poly.pdbx_strand_id
1 'polypeptide(L)'
;MKSAATLKQDEIVLHKTLAKKYGNIRETSLYYNYFNEYWLKLFKSMLPRKKFAKALDLGCGTVEFYEFITKAVGASYTGTDLSPDMLKVGQKNTHALRSSKPMQNICRLKMNRLIL
;
A
#
# COMPACT_ATOMS: atom_id res chain seq x y z
N MET A 1 -31.31 2.56 5.03
CA MET A 1 -29.89 2.86 4.72
C MET A 1 -29.06 2.69 5.97
N LYS A 2 -27.85 2.11 5.88
CA LYS A 2 -26.92 2.04 7.02
C LYS A 2 -26.42 3.44 7.37
N SER A 3 -26.14 3.68 8.66
CA SER A 3 -25.53 4.94 9.10
C SER A 3 -24.07 5.05 8.63
N ALA A 4 -23.54 6.26 8.51
CA ALA A 4 -22.13 6.48 8.17
C ALA A 4 -21.18 5.82 9.19
N ALA A 5 -21.55 5.81 10.47
CA ALA A 5 -20.77 5.13 11.51
C ALA A 5 -20.74 3.61 11.30
N THR A 6 -21.89 3.01 10.94
CA THR A 6 -22.00 1.59 10.63
C THR A 6 -21.17 1.22 9.40
N LEU A 7 -21.25 2.01 8.32
CA LEU A 7 -20.47 1.79 7.10
C LEU A 7 -18.96 1.87 7.38
N LYS A 8 -18.53 2.86 8.17
CA LYS A 8 -17.12 2.97 8.60
C LYS A 8 -16.66 1.74 9.39
N GLN A 9 -17.50 1.25 10.28
CA GLN A 9 -17.17 0.06 11.08
C GLN A 9 -17.10 -1.21 10.21
N ASP A 10 -18.01 -1.37 9.26
CA ASP A 10 -18.00 -2.47 8.29
C ASP A 10 -16.71 -2.47 7.46
N GLU A 11 -16.26 -1.29 7.00
CA GLU A 11 -15.00 -1.12 6.27
C GLU A 11 -13.78 -1.51 7.12
N ILE A 12 -13.74 -1.12 8.38
CA ILE A 12 -12.66 -1.51 9.31
C ILE A 12 -12.61 -3.03 9.48
N VAL A 13 -13.77 -3.66 9.69
CA VAL A 13 -13.85 -5.13 9.85
C VAL A 13 -13.40 -5.84 8.57
N LEU A 14 -13.87 -5.37 7.40
CA LEU A 14 -13.45 -5.91 6.11
C LEU A 14 -11.93 -5.86 5.94
N HIS A 15 -11.32 -4.70 6.16
CA HIS A 15 -9.88 -4.53 5.98
C HIS A 15 -9.04 -5.34 6.96
N LYS A 16 -9.55 -5.57 8.18
CA LYS A 16 -8.90 -6.48 9.15
C LYS A 16 -8.92 -7.93 8.66
N THR A 17 -10.05 -8.36 8.10
CA THR A 17 -10.17 -9.70 7.49
C THR A 17 -9.27 -9.82 6.25
N LEU A 18 -9.22 -8.80 5.41
CA LEU A 18 -8.35 -8.76 4.23
C LEU A 18 -6.87 -8.83 4.62
N ALA A 19 -6.41 -8.01 5.57
CA ALA A 19 -5.03 -8.03 6.04
C ALA A 19 -4.57 -9.44 6.45
N LYS A 20 -5.43 -10.18 7.17
CA LYS A 20 -5.16 -11.57 7.53
C LYS A 20 -5.10 -12.50 6.31
N LYS A 21 -6.00 -12.33 5.33
CA LYS A 21 -6.03 -13.16 4.12
C LYS A 21 -4.84 -12.89 3.19
N TYR A 22 -4.41 -11.63 3.08
CA TYR A 22 -3.28 -11.24 2.24
C TYR A 22 -1.99 -11.96 2.65
N GLY A 23 -1.63 -11.88 3.93
CA GLY A 23 -0.42 -12.53 4.44
C GLY A 23 -0.47 -14.06 4.43
N ASN A 24 -1.66 -14.67 4.44
CA ASN A 24 -1.81 -16.13 4.54
C ASN A 24 -2.01 -16.83 3.19
N ILE A 25 -2.70 -16.18 2.24
CA ILE A 25 -3.24 -16.83 1.03
C ILE A 25 -2.74 -16.16 -0.24
N ARG A 26 -2.73 -14.82 -0.27
CA ARG A 26 -2.39 -14.10 -1.50
C ARG A 26 -0.89 -14.14 -1.74
N GLU A 27 -0.10 -13.73 -0.75
CA GLU A 27 1.36 -13.65 -0.88
C GLU A 27 2.04 -15.04 -0.95
N THR A 28 1.32 -16.11 -0.59
CA THR A 28 1.79 -17.50 -0.67
C THR A 28 1.39 -18.20 -1.97
N SER A 29 0.57 -17.57 -2.82
CA SER A 29 0.08 -18.15 -4.07
C SER A 29 1.07 -17.96 -5.22
N LEU A 30 1.34 -19.02 -5.99
CA LEU A 30 2.17 -18.95 -7.20
C LEU A 30 1.58 -18.00 -8.26
N TYR A 31 0.25 -18.01 -8.42
CA TYR A 31 -0.43 -17.11 -9.36
C TYR A 31 -0.25 -15.65 -8.97
N TYR A 32 -0.20 -15.36 -7.66
CA TYR A 32 0.01 -14.00 -7.19
C TYR A 32 1.34 -13.45 -7.66
N ASN A 33 2.44 -14.18 -7.44
CA ASN A 33 3.77 -13.74 -7.83
C ASN A 33 3.85 -13.48 -9.33
N TYR A 34 3.29 -14.38 -10.15
CA TYR A 34 3.25 -14.22 -11.61
C TYR A 34 2.53 -12.94 -12.03
N PHE A 35 1.30 -12.72 -11.57
CA PHE A 35 0.54 -11.54 -11.95
C PHE A 35 1.15 -10.26 -11.39
N ASN A 36 1.67 -10.31 -10.16
CA ASN A 36 2.32 -9.17 -9.54
C ASN A 36 3.55 -8.71 -10.35
N GLU A 37 4.43 -9.64 -10.72
CA GLU A 37 5.57 -9.32 -11.59
C GLU A 37 5.14 -8.77 -12.95
N TYR A 38 4.10 -9.34 -13.56
CA TYR A 38 3.55 -8.86 -14.82
C TYR A 38 3.08 -7.40 -14.70
N TRP A 39 2.28 -7.10 -13.68
CA TRP A 39 1.76 -5.75 -13.45
C TRP A 39 2.86 -4.75 -13.14
N LEU A 40 3.85 -5.09 -12.31
CA LEU A 40 4.98 -4.20 -12.01
C LEU A 40 5.80 -3.86 -13.26
N LYS A 41 6.02 -4.83 -14.16
CA LYS A 41 6.68 -4.59 -15.45
C LYS A 41 5.87 -3.65 -16.34
N LEU A 42 4.55 -3.84 -16.41
CA LEU A 42 3.66 -2.98 -17.18
C LEU A 42 3.60 -1.56 -16.60
N PHE A 43 3.50 -1.40 -15.28
CA PHE A 43 3.58 -0.09 -14.64
C PHE A 43 4.89 0.61 -15.00
N LYS A 44 6.02 -0.09 -14.94
CA LYS A 44 7.32 0.47 -15.31
C LYS A 44 7.37 0.97 -16.75
N SER A 45 6.79 0.24 -17.70
CA SER A 45 6.83 0.63 -19.12
C SER A 45 5.97 1.87 -19.40
N MET A 46 4.94 2.11 -18.60
CA MET A 46 4.07 3.29 -18.70
C MET A 46 4.64 4.53 -18.01
N LEU A 47 5.66 4.39 -17.15
CA LEU A 47 6.27 5.54 -16.49
C LEU A 47 7.06 6.40 -17.51
N PRO A 48 7.01 7.74 -17.40
CA PRO A 48 7.84 8.60 -18.22
C PRO A 48 9.33 8.34 -17.96
N ARG A 49 10.16 8.41 -19.02
CA ARG A 49 11.60 8.18 -18.96
C ARG A 49 12.35 9.36 -18.31
N LYS A 50 12.17 9.53 -17.01
CA LYS A 50 12.84 10.55 -16.18
C LYS A 50 13.20 9.99 -14.81
N LYS A 51 14.08 10.69 -14.09
CA LYS A 51 14.37 10.37 -12.69
C LYS A 51 13.22 10.85 -11.80
N PHE A 52 12.80 10.01 -10.86
CA PHE A 52 11.81 10.33 -9.85
C PHE A 52 12.50 10.48 -8.51
N ALA A 53 12.32 11.61 -7.84
CA ALA A 53 12.90 11.81 -6.51
C ALA A 53 12.05 11.17 -5.41
N LYS A 54 10.71 11.30 -5.51
CA LYS A 54 9.75 10.84 -4.51
C LYS A 54 8.53 10.21 -5.18
N ALA A 55 7.93 9.22 -4.51
CA ALA A 55 6.66 8.62 -4.91
C ALA A 55 5.73 8.47 -3.70
N LEU A 56 4.44 8.71 -3.95
CA LEU A 56 3.35 8.54 -2.99
C LEU A 56 2.43 7.42 -3.46
N ASP A 57 2.24 6.41 -2.62
CA ASP A 57 1.38 5.24 -2.85
C ASP A 57 0.16 5.33 -1.93
N LEU A 58 -0.99 5.68 -2.50
CA LEU A 58 -2.26 5.87 -1.79
C LEU A 58 -3.07 4.58 -1.81
N GLY A 59 -3.44 4.07 -0.62
CA GLY A 59 -4.03 2.74 -0.50
C GLY A 59 -2.98 1.64 -0.68
N CYS A 60 -1.81 1.83 -0.08
CA CYS A 60 -0.64 0.97 -0.32
C CYS A 60 -0.79 -0.46 0.21
N GLY A 61 -1.85 -0.76 0.99
CA GLY A 61 -2.13 -2.09 1.49
C GLY A 61 -0.96 -2.68 2.29
N THR A 62 -0.49 -3.85 1.86
CA THR A 62 0.68 -4.53 2.44
C THR A 62 2.02 -4.07 1.82
N VAL A 63 2.05 -2.85 1.27
CA VAL A 63 3.22 -2.14 0.70
C VAL A 63 3.92 -2.84 -0.48
N GLU A 64 3.14 -3.47 -1.35
CA GLU A 64 3.64 -4.22 -2.52
C GLU A 64 4.57 -3.39 -3.42
N PHE A 65 4.26 -2.11 -3.64
CA PHE A 65 5.05 -1.23 -4.50
C PHE A 65 6.37 -0.74 -3.87
N TYR A 66 6.62 -0.97 -2.57
CA TYR A 66 7.79 -0.44 -1.89
C TYR A 66 9.10 -0.84 -2.60
N GLU A 67 9.29 -2.13 -2.86
CA GLU A 67 10.53 -2.61 -3.47
C GLU A 67 10.66 -2.16 -4.92
N PHE A 68 9.55 -2.20 -5.67
CA PHE A 68 9.52 -1.72 -7.04
C PHE A 68 9.95 -0.25 -7.13
N ILE A 69 9.39 0.61 -6.29
CA ILE A 69 9.68 2.05 -6.32
C ILE A 69 11.10 2.34 -5.84
N THR A 70 11.53 1.74 -4.74
CA THR A 70 12.85 2.03 -4.16
C THR A 70 14.00 1.42 -4.97
N LYS A 71 13.83 0.21 -5.50
CA LYS A 71 14.89 -0.52 -6.23
C LYS A 71 14.81 -0.33 -7.74
N ALA A 72 13.62 -0.47 -8.34
CA ALA A 72 13.48 -0.49 -9.80
C ALA A 72 13.24 0.90 -10.41
N VAL A 73 12.57 1.79 -9.68
CA VAL A 73 12.37 3.21 -10.09
C VAL A 73 13.46 4.11 -9.50
N GLY A 74 13.98 3.77 -8.31
CA GLY A 74 15.04 4.52 -7.64
C GLY A 74 14.56 5.80 -6.95
N ALA A 75 13.30 5.84 -6.51
CA ALA A 75 12.69 6.98 -5.83
C ALA A 75 12.51 6.73 -4.33
N SER A 76 12.48 7.79 -3.52
CA SER A 76 12.05 7.66 -2.12
C SER A 76 10.56 7.32 -2.06
N TYR A 77 10.18 6.34 -1.25
CA TYR A 77 8.81 5.87 -1.13
C TYR A 77 8.08 6.46 0.08
N THR A 78 6.81 6.82 -0.09
CA THR A 78 5.87 7.08 1.00
C THR A 78 4.57 6.35 0.68
N GLY A 79 4.16 5.42 1.53
CA GLY A 79 2.91 4.68 1.39
C GLY A 79 1.91 5.11 2.45
N THR A 80 0.62 5.13 2.12
CA THR A 80 -0.44 5.41 3.09
C THR A 80 -1.60 4.45 2.87
N ASP A 81 -2.19 4.00 3.96
CA ASP A 81 -3.40 3.18 3.93
C ASP A 81 -4.28 3.56 5.12
N LEU A 82 -5.59 3.50 4.93
CA LEU A 82 -6.55 3.79 5.99
C LEU A 82 -6.66 2.63 6.98
N SER A 83 -6.20 1.43 6.61
CA SER A 83 -6.16 0.24 7.47
C SER A 83 -4.81 0.11 8.17
N PRO A 84 -4.74 0.32 9.49
CA PRO A 84 -3.53 0.07 10.27
C PRO A 84 -3.09 -1.39 10.21
N ASP A 85 -4.04 -2.33 10.07
CA ASP A 85 -3.75 -3.76 9.97
C ASP A 85 -3.02 -4.11 8.67
N MET A 86 -3.40 -3.49 7.54
CA MET A 86 -2.70 -3.67 6.26
C MET A 86 -1.24 -3.19 6.36
N LEU A 87 -1.04 -2.00 6.91
CA LEU A 87 0.30 -1.44 7.14
C LEU A 87 1.13 -2.33 8.06
N LYS A 88 0.54 -2.89 9.11
CA LYS A 88 1.23 -3.78 10.05
C LYS A 88 1.68 -5.08 9.40
N VAL A 89 0.88 -5.65 8.50
CA VAL A 89 1.28 -6.83 7.70
C VAL A 89 2.43 -6.45 6.76
N GLY A 90 2.28 -5.36 6.00
CA GLY A 90 3.31 -4.89 5.08
C GLY A 90 4.66 -4.61 5.75
N GLN A 91 4.66 -3.92 6.90
CA GLN A 91 5.88 -3.65 7.67
C GLN A 91 6.60 -4.91 8.15
N LYS A 92 5.88 -6.01 8.40
CA LYS A 92 6.52 -7.29 8.73
C LYS A 92 7.26 -7.85 7.53
N ASN A 93 6.67 -7.75 6.34
CA ASN A 93 7.24 -8.33 5.12
C ASN A 93 8.46 -7.53 4.64
N THR A 94 8.50 -6.22 4.92
CA THR A 94 9.61 -5.36 4.51
C THR A 94 10.55 -5.07 5.69
N HIS A 95 11.70 -5.75 5.74
CA HIS A 95 12.71 -5.55 6.80
C HIS A 95 13.14 -4.07 6.96
N ALA A 96 13.15 -3.29 5.87
CA ALA A 96 13.51 -1.88 5.86
C ALA A 96 12.46 -0.95 6.51
N LEU A 97 11.19 -1.36 6.61
CA LEU A 97 10.12 -0.53 7.19
C LEU A 97 9.94 -0.75 8.69
N ARG A 98 10.48 -1.85 9.26
CA ARG A 98 10.38 -2.19 10.69
C ARG A 98 11.03 -1.15 11.63
N SER A 99 11.97 -0.35 11.12
CA SER A 99 12.70 0.68 11.88
C SER A 99 12.14 2.10 11.67
N SER A 100 11.19 2.29 10.76
CA SER A 100 10.53 3.57 10.56
C SER A 100 9.37 3.74 11.55
N LYS A 101 9.32 4.87 12.26
CA LYS A 101 8.24 5.19 13.24
C LYS A 101 6.87 4.84 12.63
N PRO A 102 5.95 4.24 13.41
CA PRO A 102 4.72 3.73 12.84
C PRO A 102 3.96 4.90 12.20
N MET A 103 3.68 4.76 10.91
CA MET A 103 3.07 5.73 10.02
C MET A 103 1.58 5.91 10.34
N GLN A 104 1.24 6.13 11.62
CA GLN A 104 -0.13 6.17 12.13
C GLN A 104 -0.79 7.55 12.00
N ASN A 105 -0.12 8.54 11.39
CA ASN A 105 -0.57 9.94 11.44
C ASN A 105 -0.75 10.63 10.07
N ILE A 106 -1.09 9.90 9.00
CA ILE A 106 -1.60 10.54 7.76
C ILE A 106 -3.14 10.45 7.70
N CYS A 107 -3.80 10.65 8.85
CA CYS A 107 -5.25 10.88 8.90
C CYS A 107 -5.58 12.34 9.26
N ARG A 108 -4.67 13.28 8.95
CA ARG A 108 -4.88 14.72 9.18
C ARG A 108 -4.42 15.61 8.03
N LEU A 109 -4.53 15.14 6.78
CA LEU A 109 -4.58 16.06 5.65
C LEU A 109 -6.05 16.44 5.45
N LYS A 110 -6.37 17.67 5.86
CA LYS A 110 -7.58 18.38 5.47
C LYS A 110 -7.84 18.10 3.98
N MET A 111 -8.97 17.47 3.72
CA MET A 111 -9.51 17.11 2.41
C MET A 111 -9.93 18.36 1.62
N ASN A 112 -9.04 19.35 1.47
CA ASN A 112 -9.34 20.62 0.80
C ASN A 112 -8.51 20.89 -0.46
N ARG A 113 -7.48 20.10 -0.77
CA ARG A 113 -6.73 20.24 -2.04
C ARG A 113 -6.10 18.91 -2.45
N LEU A 114 -6.86 18.06 -3.13
CA LEU A 114 -6.27 17.13 -4.09
C LEU A 114 -7.09 17.22 -5.37
N ILE A 115 -6.74 18.22 -6.18
CA ILE A 115 -7.02 18.23 -7.61
C ILE A 115 -5.82 17.55 -8.24
N LEU A 116 -6.06 16.39 -8.86
CA LEU A 116 -5.38 15.94 -10.07
C LEU A 116 -6.45 15.36 -10.98
#